data_AF-A0A7S0R7Y2-F1
#
_entry.id   AF-A0A7S0R7Y2-F1
#
_cell.length_a   1.000
_cell.length_b   1.000
_cell.length_c   1.000
_cell.angle_alpha   90.00
_cell.angle_beta   90.00
_cell.angle_gamma   90.00
#
_symmetry.space_group_name_H-M   'P 1'
#
loop_
_entity.id
_entity.type
_entity.pdbx_description
1 polymer ?
#
loop_
_entity_poly.entity_id
_entity_poly.type
_entity_poly.pdbx_seq_one_letter_code
_entity_poly.pdbx_strand_id
1 'polypeptide(L)'
;CQAWEQWQLCYGSLPALSRLGQAGQPSITLQSHYGAYLGIRQDGNLSVSCKPGTAFTIADCDGWVSLRAPDGRYLGANNQRDKGMYLVNHCGDGEKFQLQAVPDKPGWVTLRSHHGTYVGARQGSDGAGFPALMPHCLVGEQWLLCPGPMPELVIGATRIAPGIPAVSANAASAAARQRSGQPTITLQSHHGTYLVLSQDSSSLSLSCTPPVPFTLTHFGDGWVTLGTPDGRYIGAKSNRERGLFLTDHCMAWEHFKLQAVPDRPGWVTLQSFHGTYVGAMHGDPAAPFLKPHCQAWEQWQLCYGSLPALSRLGQAGQPSITLQSHYGAYLGIRQDGNLSVSCKPGTAFTIADCDGWVSLRAPDGRYLGANNQRDKGMYLVNHCGDGEKFQLQAV
;
A
#
# COMPACT_ATOMS: atom_id res chain seq x y z
N CYS A 1 6.80 20.23 -6.11
CA CYS A 1 8.01 19.94 -5.32
C CYS A 1 7.55 19.37 -4.00
N GLN A 2 7.61 18.05 -3.83
CA GLN A 2 7.17 17.35 -2.61
C GLN A 2 8.28 16.36 -2.27
N ALA A 3 8.79 16.42 -1.04
CA ALA A 3 9.52 15.30 -0.45
C ALA A 3 8.46 14.37 0.13
N TRP A 4 8.40 13.14 -0.36
CA TRP A 4 7.51 12.11 0.18
C TRP A 4 8.32 11.30 1.17
N GLU A 5 7.93 11.30 2.43
CA GLU A 5 8.44 10.36 3.43
C GLU A 5 7.39 9.25 3.63
N GLN A 6 7.83 8.00 3.64
CA GLN A 6 6.98 6.81 3.69
C GLN A 6 6.82 6.33 5.13
N TRP A 7 5.58 6.09 5.56
CA TRP A 7 5.25 5.75 6.94
C TRP A 7 4.26 4.59 7.02
N GLN A 8 4.49 3.69 7.97
CA GLN A 8 3.56 2.60 8.31
C GLN A 8 2.74 2.97 9.55
N LEU A 9 1.45 2.67 9.52
CA LEU A 9 0.48 3.00 10.58
C LEU A 9 0.14 1.76 11.41
N CYS A 10 0.40 1.81 12.72
CA CYS A 10 0.11 0.73 13.67
C CYS A 10 -0.98 1.18 14.66
N TYR A 11 -2.09 0.43 14.76
CA TYR A 11 -3.19 0.73 15.68
C TYR A 11 -2.96 0.14 17.07
N GLY A 12 -3.07 0.98 18.11
CA GLY A 12 -2.85 0.57 19.51
C GLY A 12 -4.07 0.02 20.25
N SER A 13 -5.30 0.20 19.73
CA SER A 13 -6.52 -0.39 20.31
C SER A 13 -7.64 -0.47 19.26
N LEU A 14 -8.35 -1.61 19.19
CA LEU A 14 -9.44 -1.83 18.23
C LEU A 14 -10.70 -1.06 18.69
N PRO A 15 -11.27 -0.14 17.89
CA PRO A 15 -12.57 0.45 18.19
C PRO A 15 -13.69 -0.57 18.02
N ALA A 16 -14.82 -0.33 18.71
CA ALA A 16 -16.05 -1.09 18.52
C ALA A 16 -16.44 -1.10 17.02
N LEU A 17 -16.52 -2.30 16.43
CA LEU A 17 -16.63 -2.58 14.99
C LEU A 17 -17.97 -2.13 14.33
N SER A 18 -18.79 -1.31 14.98
CA SER A 18 -20.19 -1.08 14.63
C SER A 18 -20.47 0.02 13.58
N ARG A 19 -19.46 0.58 12.90
CA ARG A 19 -19.70 1.64 11.88
C ARG A 19 -18.66 1.63 10.75
N LEU A 20 -18.76 0.70 9.79
CA LEU A 20 -17.90 0.70 8.59
C LEU A 20 -18.67 0.26 7.33
N GLY A 21 -19.20 1.22 6.57
CA GLY A 21 -19.87 1.00 5.28
C GLY A 21 -19.36 1.93 4.17
N GLN A 22 -18.84 1.31 3.10
CA GLN A 22 -18.47 1.83 1.77
C GLN A 22 -17.13 2.59 1.56
N ALA A 23 -16.47 2.23 0.45
CA ALA A 23 -15.24 2.73 -0.19
C ALA A 23 -14.05 3.07 0.75
N GLY A 24 -13.02 2.21 0.72
CA GLY A 24 -11.89 2.30 1.67
C GLY A 24 -12.10 1.46 2.94
N GLN A 25 -12.95 0.43 2.88
CA GLN A 25 -13.18 -0.46 4.02
C GLN A 25 -11.87 -1.18 4.39
N PRO A 26 -11.52 -1.21 5.69
CA PRO A 26 -10.32 -1.92 6.14
C PRO A 26 -10.44 -3.39 5.75
N SER A 27 -9.45 -3.86 5.00
CA SER A 27 -9.32 -5.28 4.70
C SER A 27 -8.54 -5.96 5.82
N ILE A 28 -8.88 -7.21 6.11
CA ILE A 28 -8.21 -8.03 7.12
C ILE A 28 -7.67 -9.29 6.45
N THR A 29 -6.59 -9.85 6.98
CA THR A 29 -6.19 -11.22 6.73
C THR A 29 -6.32 -12.02 8.02
N LEU A 30 -6.62 -13.31 7.89
CA LEU A 30 -6.84 -14.20 9.02
C LEU A 30 -5.67 -15.18 9.09
N GLN A 31 -4.85 -15.05 10.12
CA GLN A 31 -3.72 -15.95 10.37
C GLN A 31 -4.08 -16.97 11.45
N SER A 32 -3.92 -18.25 11.16
CA SER A 32 -4.14 -19.37 12.07
C SER A 32 -3.10 -19.42 13.20
N HIS A 33 -3.38 -20.22 14.22
CA HIS A 33 -2.48 -20.46 15.36
C HIS A 33 -1.09 -21.00 15.00
N TYR A 34 -0.91 -21.61 13.83
CA TYR A 34 0.38 -22.12 13.34
C TYR A 34 0.99 -21.24 12.23
N GLY A 35 0.50 -20.01 12.09
CA GLY A 35 1.12 -18.99 11.22
C GLY A 35 0.69 -19.03 9.74
N ALA A 36 -0.15 -19.98 9.34
CA ALA A 36 -0.72 -20.03 7.99
C ALA A 36 -1.94 -19.13 7.86
N TYR A 37 -2.23 -18.61 6.68
CA TYR A 37 -3.32 -17.69 6.42
C TYR A 37 -4.49 -18.34 5.68
N LEU A 38 -5.70 -17.88 5.99
CA LEU A 38 -6.89 -18.17 5.18
C LEU A 38 -6.76 -17.47 3.82
N GLY A 39 -6.94 -18.22 2.73
CA GLY A 39 -6.81 -17.69 1.39
C GLY A 39 -7.67 -18.41 0.36
N ILE A 40 -7.74 -17.83 -0.82
CA ILE A 40 -8.43 -18.34 -1.99
C ILE A 40 -7.39 -18.84 -2.98
N ARG A 41 -7.50 -20.10 -3.38
CA ARG A 41 -6.66 -20.73 -4.40
C ARG A 41 -7.06 -20.24 -5.79
N GLN A 42 -6.19 -20.49 -6.76
CA GLN A 42 -6.45 -20.14 -8.17
C GLN A 42 -7.68 -20.84 -8.76
N ASP A 43 -8.04 -22.02 -8.26
CA ASP A 43 -9.26 -22.74 -8.63
C ASP A 43 -10.53 -22.16 -7.98
N GLY A 44 -10.39 -21.08 -7.20
CA GLY A 44 -11.48 -20.41 -6.51
C GLY A 44 -11.91 -21.06 -5.20
N ASN A 45 -11.22 -22.12 -4.74
CA ASN A 45 -11.51 -22.78 -3.48
C ASN A 45 -10.77 -22.15 -2.29
N LEU A 46 -11.31 -22.33 -1.09
CA LEU A 46 -10.66 -21.88 0.13
C LEU A 46 -9.49 -22.80 0.50
N SER A 47 -8.47 -22.21 1.12
CA SER A 47 -7.29 -22.92 1.62
C SER A 47 -6.72 -22.23 2.86
N VAL A 48 -5.88 -22.95 3.59
CA VAL A 48 -5.03 -22.39 4.65
C VAL A 48 -3.58 -22.70 4.29
N SER A 49 -2.78 -21.68 4.01
CA SER A 49 -1.40 -21.85 3.52
C SER A 49 -0.43 -20.84 4.11
N CYS A 50 0.87 -21.11 4.04
CA CYS A 50 1.93 -20.24 4.57
C CYS A 50 2.20 -18.96 3.75
N LYS A 51 1.43 -18.71 2.68
CA LYS A 51 1.53 -17.48 1.88
C LYS A 51 0.70 -16.35 2.50
N PRO A 52 0.97 -15.08 2.17
CA PRO A 52 0.07 -13.97 2.53
C PRO A 52 -1.38 -14.32 2.17
N GLY A 53 -2.26 -14.18 3.15
CA GLY A 53 -3.66 -14.56 3.04
C GLY A 53 -4.45 -13.71 2.05
N THR A 54 -5.68 -14.15 1.77
CA THR A 54 -6.61 -13.30 1.05
C THR A 54 -7.10 -12.17 1.96
N ALA A 55 -7.07 -10.95 1.45
CA ALA A 55 -7.60 -9.78 2.14
C ALA A 55 -9.14 -9.80 2.05
N PHE A 56 -9.82 -9.93 3.19
CA PHE A 56 -11.27 -9.89 3.29
C PHE A 56 -11.73 -8.53 3.77
N THR A 57 -12.76 -7.99 3.13
CA THR A 57 -13.48 -6.82 3.62
C THR A 57 -14.57 -7.27 4.58
N ILE A 58 -14.63 -6.66 5.77
CA ILE A 58 -15.70 -6.92 6.74
C ILE A 58 -16.87 -5.98 6.46
N ALA A 59 -18.08 -6.52 6.32
CA ALA A 59 -19.30 -5.75 6.25
C ALA A 59 -20.22 -6.07 7.42
N ASP A 60 -20.75 -5.04 8.07
CA ASP A 60 -21.75 -5.17 9.13
C ASP A 60 -23.08 -5.69 8.55
N CYS A 61 -23.71 -6.61 9.28
CA CYS A 61 -24.90 -7.35 8.85
C CYS A 61 -25.80 -7.63 10.08
N ASP A 62 -26.49 -6.60 10.59
CA ASP A 62 -27.48 -6.70 11.68
C ASP A 62 -26.95 -7.43 12.93
N GLY A 63 -25.78 -7.01 13.43
CA GLY A 63 -25.13 -7.63 14.60
C GLY A 63 -24.33 -8.90 14.28
N TRP A 64 -24.29 -9.30 13.01
CA TRP A 64 -23.34 -10.24 12.43
C TRP A 64 -22.39 -9.48 11.51
N VAL A 65 -21.37 -10.18 11.03
CA VAL A 65 -20.55 -9.69 9.92
C VAL A 65 -20.59 -10.66 8.75
N SER A 66 -20.33 -10.14 7.56
CA SER A 66 -19.94 -10.94 6.41
C SER A 66 -18.51 -10.61 6.00
N LEU A 67 -17.77 -11.62 5.52
CA LEU A 67 -16.41 -11.46 5.02
C LEU A 67 -16.43 -11.58 3.50
N ARG A 68 -16.13 -10.48 2.81
CA ARG A 68 -16.11 -10.41 1.34
C ARG A 68 -14.68 -10.49 0.81
N ALA A 69 -14.43 -11.43 -0.07
CA ALA A 69 -13.17 -11.63 -0.77
C ALA A 69 -12.95 -10.58 -1.88
N PRO A 70 -11.70 -10.43 -2.40
CA PRO A 70 -11.38 -9.49 -3.46
C PRO A 70 -12.07 -9.77 -4.79
N ASP A 71 -12.41 -11.05 -5.05
CA ASP A 71 -13.18 -11.47 -6.23
C ASP A 71 -14.69 -11.16 -6.11
N GLY A 72 -15.10 -10.56 -4.99
CA GLY A 72 -16.46 -10.14 -4.72
C GLY A 72 -17.34 -11.19 -4.05
N ARG A 73 -16.86 -12.42 -3.87
CA ARG A 73 -17.58 -13.50 -3.19
C ARG A 73 -17.53 -13.34 -1.66
N TYR A 74 -18.52 -13.88 -0.98
CA TYR A 74 -18.63 -13.91 0.48
C TYR A 74 -18.18 -15.27 1.00
N LEU A 75 -17.46 -15.25 2.12
CA LEU A 75 -17.16 -16.43 2.90
C LEU A 75 -18.47 -17.02 3.43
N GLY A 76 -18.69 -18.31 3.22
CA GLY A 76 -19.88 -19.03 3.66
C GLY A 76 -19.51 -20.27 4.47
N ALA A 77 -20.40 -20.65 5.38
CA ALA A 77 -20.31 -21.83 6.22
C ALA A 77 -21.58 -22.67 6.04
N ASN A 78 -21.42 -23.95 5.68
CA ASN A 78 -22.54 -24.88 5.51
C ASN A 78 -22.50 -25.94 6.61
N ASN A 79 -23.61 -26.16 7.31
CA ASN A 79 -23.74 -27.25 8.28
C ASN A 79 -23.97 -28.63 7.63
N GLN A 80 -24.12 -28.71 6.30
CA GLN A 80 -24.16 -29.96 5.56
C GLN A 80 -22.76 -30.56 5.45
N ARG A 81 -22.66 -31.86 5.79
CA ARG A 81 -21.42 -32.59 6.08
C ARG A 81 -20.32 -32.52 5.02
N ASP A 82 -20.65 -32.21 3.77
CA ASP A 82 -19.72 -32.32 2.64
C ASP A 82 -19.20 -30.98 2.10
N LYS A 83 -19.71 -29.83 2.59
CA LYS A 83 -19.36 -28.51 2.03
C LYS A 83 -18.81 -27.49 3.02
N GLY A 84 -18.50 -27.93 4.25
CA GLY A 84 -17.85 -27.17 5.34
C GLY A 84 -17.83 -25.65 5.14
N MET A 85 -16.79 -25.15 4.47
CA MET A 85 -16.58 -23.74 4.13
C MET A 85 -16.64 -23.53 2.62
N TYR A 86 -17.25 -22.44 2.15
CA TYR A 86 -17.37 -22.14 0.72
C TYR A 86 -17.32 -20.63 0.43
N LEU A 87 -17.32 -20.27 -0.86
CA LEU A 87 -17.42 -18.89 -1.34
C LEU A 87 -18.64 -18.75 -2.24
N VAL A 88 -19.40 -17.67 -2.08
CA VAL A 88 -20.66 -17.48 -2.81
C VAL A 88 -20.89 -16.01 -3.21
N ASN A 89 -21.66 -15.77 -4.28
CA ASN A 89 -21.90 -14.43 -4.83
C ASN A 89 -23.03 -13.64 -4.13
N HIS A 90 -23.57 -14.13 -3.01
CA HIS A 90 -24.63 -13.46 -2.24
C HIS A 90 -24.33 -13.52 -0.75
N CYS A 91 -24.94 -12.62 0.02
CA CYS A 91 -24.84 -12.62 1.48
C CYS A 91 -26.18 -13.05 2.08
N GLY A 92 -26.31 -14.33 2.38
CA GLY A 92 -27.43 -14.92 3.11
C GLY A 92 -27.04 -15.29 4.54
N ASP A 93 -27.84 -16.12 5.20
CA ASP A 93 -27.58 -16.53 6.59
C ASP A 93 -26.33 -17.42 6.72
N GLY A 94 -25.98 -18.19 5.67
CA GLY A 94 -24.77 -19.02 5.65
C GLY A 94 -23.46 -18.20 5.61
N GLU A 95 -23.54 -16.91 5.25
CA GLU A 95 -22.39 -16.01 5.10
C GLU A 95 -22.24 -15.04 6.29
N LYS A 96 -23.06 -15.22 7.33
CA LYS A 96 -23.03 -14.41 8.55
C LYS A 96 -22.19 -15.08 9.63
N PHE A 97 -21.28 -14.31 10.23
CA PHE A 97 -20.40 -14.72 11.32
C PHE A 97 -20.44 -13.73 12.49
N GLN A 98 -20.29 -14.25 13.70
CA GLN A 98 -19.93 -13.47 14.88
C GLN A 98 -18.42 -13.49 15.03
N LEU A 99 -17.79 -12.31 15.06
CA LEU A 99 -16.41 -12.17 15.54
C LEU A 99 -16.45 -12.10 17.06
N GLN A 100 -15.81 -13.07 17.72
CA GLN A 100 -15.69 -13.08 19.17
C GLN A 100 -14.22 -12.97 19.55
N ALA A 101 -13.86 -11.96 20.35
CA ALA A 101 -12.50 -11.82 20.87
C ALA A 101 -12.12 -13.03 21.73
N VAL A 102 -10.88 -13.51 21.57
CA VAL A 102 -10.35 -14.58 22.42
C VAL A 102 -9.87 -13.95 23.73
N PRO A 103 -10.36 -14.40 24.90
CA PRO A 103 -9.86 -13.94 26.19
C PRO A 103 -8.34 -14.07 26.29
N ASP A 104 -7.69 -13.08 26.88
CA ASP A 104 -6.24 -13.06 27.15
C ASP A 104 -5.32 -13.11 25.92
N LYS A 105 -5.86 -12.98 24.70
CA LYS A 105 -5.08 -12.95 23.45
C LYS A 105 -5.47 -11.73 22.59
N PRO A 106 -4.89 -10.55 22.83
CA PRO A 106 -5.16 -9.34 22.05
C PRO A 106 -4.97 -9.57 20.54
N GLY A 107 -5.95 -9.12 19.74
CA GLY A 107 -5.93 -9.28 18.28
C GLY A 107 -6.40 -10.65 17.76
N TRP A 108 -6.56 -11.65 18.64
CA TRP A 108 -7.11 -12.95 18.26
C TRP A 108 -8.64 -12.96 18.35
N VAL A 109 -9.27 -13.58 17.38
CA VAL A 109 -10.71 -13.77 17.31
C VAL A 109 -11.08 -15.20 16.93
N THR A 110 -12.35 -15.52 17.12
CA THR A 110 -12.99 -16.68 16.55
C THR A 110 -14.11 -16.23 15.63
N LEU A 111 -14.34 -17.00 14.57
CA LEU A 111 -15.41 -16.76 13.61
C LEU A 111 -16.49 -17.82 13.84
N ARG A 112 -17.57 -17.42 14.51
CA ARG A 112 -18.70 -18.31 14.76
C ARG A 112 -19.76 -18.08 13.69
N SER A 113 -19.97 -19.06 12.83
CA SER A 113 -21.02 -19.05 11.80
C SER A 113 -22.42 -18.94 12.40
N HIS A 114 -23.39 -18.50 11.61
CA HIS A 114 -24.81 -18.49 11.97
C HIS A 114 -25.36 -19.87 12.41
N HIS A 115 -24.73 -20.95 11.94
CA HIS A 115 -25.07 -22.33 12.34
C HIS A 115 -24.50 -22.76 13.70
N GLY A 116 -23.81 -21.86 14.42
CA GLY A 116 -23.24 -22.12 15.73
C GLY A 116 -21.90 -22.85 15.72
N THR A 117 -21.36 -23.18 14.55
CA THR A 117 -20.02 -23.77 14.36
C THR A 117 -18.93 -22.71 14.20
N TYR A 118 -17.70 -23.05 14.54
CA TYR A 118 -16.52 -22.20 14.47
C TYR A 118 -15.66 -22.51 13.24
N VAL A 119 -15.14 -21.48 12.58
CA VAL A 119 -14.18 -21.66 11.48
C VAL A 119 -12.79 -21.96 12.05
N GLY A 120 -12.23 -23.11 11.70
CA GLY A 120 -10.91 -23.54 12.12
C GLY A 120 -9.96 -23.85 10.97
N ALA A 121 -8.67 -23.73 11.26
CA ALA A 121 -7.58 -24.08 10.37
C ALA A 121 -7.14 -25.52 10.66
N ARG A 122 -7.38 -26.44 9.71
CA ARG A 122 -6.86 -27.81 9.79
C ARG A 122 -5.66 -27.97 8.88
N GLN A 123 -4.62 -28.61 9.41
CA GLN A 123 -3.48 -29.06 8.62
C GLN A 123 -3.83 -30.42 7.99
N GLY A 124 -3.81 -30.51 6.66
CA GLY A 124 -3.92 -31.78 5.95
C GLY A 124 -2.68 -32.65 6.13
N SER A 125 -2.81 -33.95 5.90
CA SER A 125 -1.71 -34.92 5.97
C SER A 125 -0.60 -34.67 4.94
N ASP A 126 -0.91 -33.95 3.87
CA ASP A 126 0.00 -33.49 2.81
C ASP A 126 0.61 -32.10 3.11
N GLY A 127 0.35 -31.54 4.29
CA GLY A 127 0.76 -30.19 4.66
C GLY A 127 -0.11 -29.10 4.06
N ALA A 128 -1.09 -29.42 3.19
CA ALA A 128 -2.05 -28.47 2.68
C ALA A 128 -3.16 -28.24 3.72
N GLY A 129 -3.26 -27.02 4.22
CA GLY A 129 -4.31 -26.68 5.17
C GLY A 129 -5.64 -26.40 4.47
N PHE A 130 -6.75 -26.78 5.11
CA PHE A 130 -8.09 -26.43 4.66
C PHE A 130 -8.90 -25.85 5.82
N PRO A 131 -9.75 -24.85 5.57
CA PRO A 131 -10.65 -24.35 6.59
C PRO A 131 -11.76 -25.38 6.81
N ALA A 132 -12.14 -25.57 8.07
CA ALA A 132 -13.16 -26.52 8.46
C ALA A 132 -14.06 -25.94 9.55
N LEU A 133 -15.29 -26.45 9.66
CA LEU A 133 -16.21 -26.06 10.71
C LEU A 133 -16.09 -27.00 11.91
N MET A 134 -15.95 -26.44 13.11
CA MET A 134 -15.87 -27.19 14.36
C MET A 134 -17.02 -26.85 15.31
N PRO A 135 -17.49 -27.81 16.12
CA PRO A 135 -18.52 -27.57 17.12
C PRO A 135 -18.00 -26.80 18.34
N HIS A 136 -16.68 -26.72 18.52
CA HIS A 136 -16.04 -26.11 19.69
C HIS A 136 -14.97 -25.12 19.27
N CYS A 137 -14.74 -24.11 20.10
CA CYS A 137 -13.67 -23.14 19.94
C CYS A 137 -12.43 -23.61 20.70
N LEU A 138 -11.52 -24.30 20.02
CA LEU A 138 -10.19 -24.62 20.52
C LEU A 138 -9.16 -23.70 19.85
N VAL A 139 -7.87 -23.95 20.10
CA VAL A 139 -6.77 -23.17 19.49
C VAL A 139 -6.80 -23.27 17.95
N GLY A 140 -7.33 -24.37 17.40
CA GLY A 140 -7.55 -24.57 15.96
C GLY A 140 -8.47 -23.56 15.29
N GLU A 141 -9.39 -22.98 16.07
CA GLU A 141 -10.47 -22.10 15.61
C GLU A 141 -10.21 -20.61 15.90
N GLN A 142 -9.02 -20.32 16.42
CA GLN A 142 -8.58 -18.98 16.73
C GLN A 142 -7.75 -18.43 15.58
N TRP A 143 -8.04 -17.20 15.20
CA TRP A 143 -7.38 -16.47 14.13
C TRP A 143 -6.86 -15.14 14.65
N LEU A 144 -5.60 -14.84 14.37
CA LEU A 144 -5.07 -13.49 14.52
C LEU A 144 -5.64 -12.62 13.38
N LEU A 145 -6.32 -11.53 13.75
CA LEU A 145 -6.64 -10.46 12.80
C LEU A 145 -5.37 -9.71 12.48
N CYS A 146 -4.81 -10.03 11.33
CA CYS A 146 -3.79 -9.20 10.73
C CYS A 146 -4.53 -8.12 9.92
N PRO A 147 -4.14 -6.84 10.01
CA PRO A 147 -4.51 -5.88 8.97
C PRO A 147 -4.17 -6.54 7.63
N GLY A 148 -5.15 -6.65 6.72
CA GLY A 148 -4.86 -7.08 5.36
C GLY A 148 -3.80 -6.15 4.78
N PRO A 149 -2.97 -6.61 3.81
CA PRO A 149 -1.77 -5.91 3.33
C PRO A 149 -2.00 -4.41 3.40
N MET A 150 -1.49 -3.84 4.50
CA MET A 150 -1.87 -2.50 4.88
C MET A 150 -1.18 -1.66 3.84
N PRO A 151 -1.94 -0.87 3.08
CA PRO A 151 -1.30 -0.10 2.06
C PRO A 151 -0.35 0.86 2.77
N GLU A 152 0.96 0.72 2.50
CA GLU A 152 2.02 1.60 2.99
C GLU A 152 1.53 3.03 2.77
N LEU A 153 1.49 3.85 3.81
CA LEU A 153 0.64 5.02 3.77
C LEU A 153 1.50 6.26 3.55
N VAL A 154 1.29 6.92 2.41
CA VAL A 154 2.00 8.18 2.11
C VAL A 154 1.21 9.31 2.73
N ILE A 155 1.86 10.04 3.64
CA ILE A 155 1.33 11.24 4.28
C ILE A 155 1.81 12.44 3.45
N GLY A 156 0.88 13.05 2.70
CA GLY A 156 1.18 14.21 1.85
C GLY A 156 0.42 15.46 2.28
N ALA A 157 1.11 16.61 2.34
CA ALA A 157 0.48 17.92 2.42
C ALA A 157 0.18 18.44 1.00
N THR A 158 -1.06 18.87 0.73
CA THR A 158 -1.43 19.49 -0.56
C THR A 158 -1.64 20.99 -0.38
N ARG A 159 -1.15 21.78 -1.33
CA ARG A 159 -1.36 23.23 -1.36
C ARG A 159 -2.82 23.52 -1.73
N ILE A 160 -3.62 24.05 -0.80
CA ILE A 160 -4.93 24.63 -1.14
C ILE A 160 -4.66 25.96 -1.85
N ALA A 161 -5.25 26.16 -3.04
CA ALA A 161 -5.11 27.40 -3.77
C ALA A 161 -5.66 28.57 -2.93
N PRO A 162 -4.98 29.73 -2.88
CA PRO A 162 -5.52 30.90 -2.20
C PRO A 162 -6.77 31.37 -2.96
N GLY A 163 -7.95 31.34 -2.31
CA GLY A 163 -9.18 31.90 -2.89
C GLY A 163 -10.47 31.12 -2.66
N ILE A 164 -10.47 29.94 -2.03
CA ILE A 164 -11.72 29.30 -1.61
C ILE A 164 -12.05 29.80 -0.20
N PRO A 165 -13.15 30.54 0.01
CA PRO A 165 -13.55 30.91 1.37
C PRO A 165 -13.90 29.63 2.12
N ALA A 166 -13.08 29.30 3.11
CA ALA A 166 -13.41 28.28 4.09
C ALA A 166 -14.73 28.68 4.75
N VAL A 167 -15.73 27.81 4.66
CA VAL A 167 -16.94 27.93 5.46
C VAL A 167 -16.50 27.89 6.92
N SER A 168 -16.70 29.02 7.59
CA SER A 168 -16.54 29.19 9.02
C SER A 168 -17.32 28.10 9.77
N ALA A 169 -16.60 27.13 10.33
CA ALA A 169 -17.06 26.39 11.49
C ALA A 169 -16.36 27.02 12.69
N ASN A 170 -17.17 27.62 13.57
CA ASN A 170 -16.74 28.39 14.74
C ASN A 170 -15.53 27.76 15.46
N ALA A 171 -14.46 28.55 15.48
CA ALA A 171 -13.35 28.41 16.41
C ALA A 171 -13.86 28.65 17.84
N ALA A 172 -14.19 27.58 18.55
CA ALA A 172 -14.34 27.59 19.98
C ALA A 172 -13.75 26.31 20.57
N SER A 173 -12.54 26.46 21.12
CA SER A 173 -12.00 25.62 22.20
C SER A 173 -11.69 24.16 21.86
N ALA A 174 -10.58 23.93 21.16
CA ALA A 174 -9.92 22.62 21.12
C ALA A 174 -8.49 22.72 21.68
N ALA A 175 -8.38 23.07 22.96
CA ALA A 175 -7.28 22.54 23.75
C ALA A 175 -7.49 21.03 23.82
N ALA A 176 -6.79 20.28 22.96
CA ALA A 176 -6.85 18.84 22.90
C ALA A 176 -6.19 18.25 24.16
N ARG A 177 -6.88 18.32 25.30
CA ARG A 177 -6.65 17.36 26.38
C ARG A 177 -7.08 16.01 25.84
N GLN A 178 -6.15 15.06 25.85
CA GLN A 178 -6.33 13.67 25.43
C GLN A 178 -7.68 13.15 25.96
N ARG A 179 -8.71 13.12 25.10
CA ARG A 179 -10.00 12.58 25.49
C ARG A 179 -9.85 11.07 25.47
N SER A 180 -10.01 10.45 26.65
CA SER A 180 -10.12 9.01 26.81
C SER A 180 -11.00 8.41 25.70
N GLY A 181 -10.39 7.62 24.80
CA GLY A 181 -11.10 6.90 23.73
C GLY A 181 -10.85 7.37 22.29
N GLN A 182 -10.01 8.39 22.03
CA GLN A 182 -9.61 8.70 20.65
C GLN A 182 -8.60 7.68 20.11
N PRO A 183 -8.71 7.28 18.82
CA PRO A 183 -7.77 6.34 18.21
C PRO A 183 -6.39 6.96 18.14
N THR A 184 -5.41 6.24 18.68
CA THR A 184 -3.99 6.59 18.58
C THR A 184 -3.29 5.72 17.56
N ILE A 185 -2.32 6.34 16.88
CA ILE A 185 -1.48 5.69 15.87
C ILE A 185 -0.01 5.95 16.19
N THR A 186 0.87 5.12 15.68
CA THR A 186 2.31 5.39 15.67
C THR A 186 2.78 5.43 14.22
N LEU A 187 3.81 6.24 13.96
CA LEU A 187 4.39 6.40 12.64
C LEU A 187 5.76 5.75 12.61
N GLN A 188 5.90 4.65 11.86
CA GLN A 188 7.14 3.93 11.69
C GLN A 188 7.70 4.19 10.29
N SER A 189 8.98 4.54 10.18
CA SER A 189 9.69 4.65 8.92
C SER A 189 10.05 3.27 8.36
N HIS A 190 10.37 3.22 7.07
CA HIS A 190 10.83 1.98 6.43
C HIS A 190 12.13 1.40 7.02
N HIS A 191 12.90 2.20 7.76
CA HIS A 191 14.10 1.75 8.48
C HIS A 191 13.79 1.15 9.86
N GLY A 192 12.51 1.00 10.21
CA GLY A 192 12.08 0.46 11.49
C GLY A 192 12.17 1.45 12.65
N THR A 193 12.55 2.71 12.40
CA THR A 193 12.57 3.80 13.40
C THR A 193 11.21 4.49 13.48
N TYR A 194 10.87 5.04 14.63
CA TYR A 194 9.59 5.72 14.88
C TYR A 194 9.76 7.23 14.90
N LEU A 195 8.74 7.95 14.43
CA LEU A 195 8.63 9.38 14.69
C LEU A 195 8.33 9.60 16.17
N VAL A 196 9.19 10.33 16.86
CA VAL A 196 9.07 10.65 18.28
C VAL A 196 9.16 12.16 18.50
N LEU A 197 8.58 12.65 19.59
CA LEU A 197 8.91 13.98 20.10
C LEU A 197 10.29 13.93 20.76
N SER A 198 11.08 14.97 20.55
CA SER A 198 12.30 15.19 21.33
C SER A 198 11.99 15.30 22.83
N GLN A 199 12.97 15.04 23.70
CA GLN A 199 12.77 15.03 25.15
C GLN A 199 12.24 16.36 25.70
N ASP A 200 12.66 17.47 25.09
CA ASP A 200 12.19 18.82 25.41
C ASP A 200 10.85 19.17 24.74
N SER A 201 10.28 18.23 23.99
CA SER A 201 9.07 18.42 23.20
C SER A 201 9.18 19.65 22.28
N SER A 202 10.35 20.04 21.79
CA SER A 202 10.46 21.19 20.89
C SER A 202 10.44 20.78 19.41
N SER A 203 10.71 19.52 19.12
CA SER A 203 10.93 19.02 17.76
C SER A 203 10.49 17.57 17.58
N LEU A 204 10.43 17.15 16.33
CA LEU A 204 10.20 15.76 15.93
C LEU A 204 11.54 15.14 15.51
N SER A 205 11.79 13.91 15.92
CA SER A 205 12.97 13.15 15.54
C SER A 205 12.63 11.68 15.24
N LEU A 206 13.58 10.94 14.69
CA LEU A 206 13.47 9.50 14.48
C LEU A 206 14.21 8.75 15.58
N SER A 207 13.59 7.75 16.19
CA SER A 207 14.20 6.96 17.25
C SER A 207 13.80 5.48 17.20
N CYS A 208 14.66 4.61 17.71
CA CYS A 208 14.37 3.17 17.92
C CYS A 208 13.66 2.89 19.26
N THR A 209 13.38 3.92 20.06
CA THR A 209 12.73 3.83 21.39
C THR A 209 11.20 3.65 21.28
N PRO A 210 10.48 3.34 22.37
CA PRO A 210 9.05 3.08 22.32
C PRO A 210 8.28 4.20 21.62
N PRO A 211 7.28 3.83 20.78
CA PRO A 211 6.67 4.79 19.88
C PRO A 211 5.77 5.78 20.62
N VAL A 212 5.83 7.05 20.21
CA VAL A 212 4.94 8.09 20.73
C VAL A 212 3.57 7.95 20.03
N PRO A 213 2.46 7.79 20.78
CA PRO A 213 1.15 7.73 20.17
C PRO A 213 0.71 9.12 19.70
N PHE A 214 0.30 9.21 18.44
CA PHE A 214 -0.34 10.40 17.87
C PHE A 214 -1.85 10.18 17.79
N THR A 215 -2.62 11.21 18.08
CA THR A 215 -4.08 11.19 17.91
C THR A 215 -4.41 11.52 16.46
N LEU A 216 -5.17 10.65 15.80
CA LEU A 216 -5.62 10.87 14.42
C LEU A 216 -7.02 11.50 14.41
N THR A 217 -7.16 12.69 13.82
CA THR A 217 -8.45 13.38 13.70
C THR A 217 -8.84 13.52 12.23
N HIS A 218 -10.03 13.04 11.85
CA HIS A 218 -10.54 13.12 10.47
C HIS A 218 -11.34 14.40 10.23
N PHE A 219 -11.13 15.04 9.07
CA PHE A 219 -11.80 16.29 8.67
C PHE A 219 -12.77 16.13 7.48
N GLY A 220 -12.97 14.90 6.98
CA GLY A 220 -13.71 14.63 5.75
C GLY A 220 -12.80 14.58 4.51
N ASP A 221 -13.30 14.07 3.38
CA ASP A 221 -12.60 13.97 2.08
C ASP A 221 -11.21 13.30 2.12
N GLY A 222 -10.96 12.44 3.10
CA GLY A 222 -9.69 11.73 3.30
C GLY A 222 -8.58 12.57 3.95
N TRP A 223 -8.91 13.76 4.46
CA TRP A 223 -7.99 14.60 5.22
C TRP A 223 -7.97 14.24 6.69
N VAL A 224 -6.77 14.30 7.28
CA VAL A 224 -6.53 14.05 8.70
C VAL A 224 -5.55 15.06 9.28
N THR A 225 -5.56 15.20 10.60
CA THR A 225 -4.46 15.81 11.36
C THR A 225 -3.90 14.83 12.38
N LEU A 226 -2.66 15.09 12.77
CA LEU A 226 -1.88 14.28 13.69
C LEU A 226 -1.59 15.11 14.93
N GLY A 227 -2.28 14.80 16.04
CA GLY A 227 -2.10 15.44 17.33
C GLY A 227 -1.05 14.71 18.17
N THR A 228 -0.13 15.44 18.77
CA THR A 228 0.86 14.91 19.73
C THR A 228 0.24 14.75 21.12
N PRO A 229 0.84 13.94 22.03
CA PRO A 229 0.31 13.74 23.38
C PRO A 229 0.20 15.03 24.21
N ASP A 230 1.02 16.03 23.92
CA ASP A 230 1.00 17.34 24.60
C ASP A 230 0.03 18.34 23.96
N GLY A 231 -0.82 17.89 23.02
CA GLY A 231 -1.93 18.66 22.48
C GLY A 231 -1.60 19.55 21.28
N ARG A 232 -0.38 19.43 20.74
CA ARG A 232 0.06 20.10 19.51
C ARG A 232 -0.23 19.28 18.27
N TYR A 233 -0.02 19.86 17.10
CA TYR A 233 -0.24 19.23 15.81
C TYR A 233 1.05 19.16 15.01
N ILE A 234 1.20 18.11 14.22
CA ILE A 234 2.26 18.01 13.22
C ILE A 234 1.87 18.86 12.01
N GLY A 235 2.72 19.81 11.63
CA GLY A 235 2.59 20.61 10.41
C GLY A 235 3.72 20.32 9.43
N ALA A 236 3.51 20.64 8.15
CA ALA A 236 4.55 20.56 7.12
C ALA A 236 4.87 21.96 6.58
N LYS A 237 6.15 22.37 6.63
CA LYS A 237 6.57 23.69 6.11
C LYS A 237 6.51 23.71 4.58
N SER A 238 5.99 24.79 4.01
CA SER A 238 5.85 24.95 2.55
C SER A 238 7.01 25.67 1.86
N ASN A 239 8.09 26.02 2.56
CA ASN A 239 9.24 26.78 2.03
C ASN A 239 10.50 25.91 1.94
N ARG A 240 11.64 26.50 1.53
CA ARG A 240 12.93 25.80 1.31
C ARG A 240 13.46 25.03 2.55
N GLU A 241 12.88 25.27 3.72
CA GLU A 241 13.11 24.48 4.93
C GLU A 241 12.26 23.22 4.86
N ARG A 242 12.87 22.13 4.38
CA ARG A 242 12.24 20.80 4.41
C ARG A 242 12.10 20.36 5.87
N GLY A 243 10.90 19.92 6.27
CA GLY A 243 10.70 19.28 7.57
C GLY A 243 9.28 19.34 8.10
N LEU A 244 9.00 18.41 9.02
CA LEU A 244 7.84 18.46 9.90
C LEU A 244 8.12 19.43 11.06
N PHE A 245 7.09 20.12 11.55
CA PHE A 245 7.18 20.98 12.73
C PHE A 245 5.98 20.76 13.65
N LEU A 246 6.06 21.27 14.87
CA LEU A 246 4.98 21.23 15.85
C LEU A 246 4.33 22.61 15.97
N THR A 247 3.00 22.64 16.10
CA THR A 247 2.25 23.88 16.31
C THR A 247 1.09 23.70 17.28
N ASP A 248 0.68 24.78 17.92
CA ASP A 248 -0.42 24.79 18.90
C ASP A 248 -1.80 24.94 18.24
N HIS A 249 -1.87 25.06 16.91
CA HIS A 249 -3.11 25.28 16.16
C HIS A 249 -3.21 24.36 14.94
N CYS A 250 -4.42 23.86 14.68
CA CYS A 250 -4.73 23.07 13.50
C CYS A 250 -5.24 23.99 12.38
N MET A 251 -4.40 24.29 11.40
CA MET A 251 -4.74 25.02 10.17
C MET A 251 -4.51 24.14 8.94
N ALA A 252 -4.77 24.68 7.74
CA ALA A 252 -4.70 23.93 6.49
C ALA A 252 -3.34 23.27 6.20
N TRP A 253 -2.25 23.74 6.83
CA TRP A 253 -0.90 23.21 6.66
C TRP A 253 -0.57 22.07 7.67
N GLU A 254 -1.46 21.76 8.62
CA GLU A 254 -1.49 20.54 9.46
C GLU A 254 -2.39 19.44 8.88
N HIS A 255 -3.05 19.71 7.76
CA HIS A 255 -3.91 18.73 7.11
C HIS A 255 -3.07 17.84 6.19
N PHE A 256 -3.20 16.54 6.36
CA PHE A 256 -2.56 15.53 5.52
C PHE A 256 -3.60 14.67 4.86
N LYS A 257 -3.33 14.23 3.63
CA LYS A 257 -4.13 13.20 2.99
C LYS A 257 -3.51 11.85 3.25
N LEU A 258 -4.29 10.92 3.77
CA LEU A 258 -3.87 9.54 3.94
C LEU A 258 -4.07 8.81 2.61
N GLN A 259 -2.98 8.42 1.97
CA GLN A 259 -3.05 7.63 0.74
C GLN A 259 -2.46 6.25 0.94
N ALA A 260 -3.33 5.25 0.84
CA ALA A 260 -2.98 3.86 0.72
C ALA A 260 -2.04 3.60 -0.49
N VAL A 261 -0.83 3.07 -0.24
CA VAL A 261 0.03 2.40 -1.23
C VAL A 261 -0.04 0.87 -1.04
N PRO A 262 -1.00 0.18 -1.67
CA PRO A 262 -1.14 -1.26 -1.55
C PRO A 262 0.06 -1.95 -2.20
N ASP A 263 0.84 -2.73 -1.44
CA ASP A 263 1.96 -3.62 -1.85
C ASP A 263 2.22 -3.76 -3.36
N ARG A 264 2.87 -2.70 -3.88
CA ARG A 264 3.32 -2.31 -5.23
C ARG A 264 3.11 -3.30 -6.42
N PRO A 265 1.87 -3.72 -6.78
CA PRO A 265 1.67 -4.49 -7.99
C PRO A 265 1.98 -3.62 -9.21
N GLY A 266 2.74 -4.17 -10.15
CA GLY A 266 3.22 -3.44 -11.32
C GLY A 266 4.49 -2.64 -11.09
N TRP A 267 5.11 -2.69 -9.91
CA TRP A 267 6.47 -2.17 -9.76
C TRP A 267 7.51 -3.23 -10.13
N VAL A 268 8.56 -2.76 -10.80
CA VAL A 268 9.63 -3.57 -11.32
C VAL A 268 10.96 -2.87 -11.10
N THR A 269 12.03 -3.65 -11.16
CA THR A 269 13.37 -3.11 -11.37
C THR A 269 13.82 -3.43 -12.79
N LEU A 270 14.66 -2.55 -13.31
CA LEU A 270 15.31 -2.72 -14.61
C LEU A 270 16.78 -2.98 -14.35
N GLN A 271 17.17 -4.26 -14.35
CA GLN A 271 18.58 -4.63 -14.25
C GLN A 271 19.17 -4.68 -15.66
N SER A 272 20.19 -3.89 -15.94
CA SER A 272 20.94 -3.95 -17.19
C SER A 272 21.65 -5.30 -17.34
N PHE A 273 22.03 -5.64 -18.57
CA PHE A 273 22.90 -6.79 -18.85
C PHE A 273 24.19 -6.81 -18.02
N HIS A 274 24.65 -5.64 -17.57
CA HIS A 274 25.85 -5.52 -16.76
C HIS A 274 25.60 -5.59 -15.24
N GLY A 275 24.41 -6.02 -14.82
CA GLY A 275 24.06 -6.23 -13.41
C GLY A 275 23.77 -4.95 -12.61
N THR A 276 23.70 -3.80 -13.26
CA THR A 276 23.36 -2.51 -12.63
C THR A 276 21.89 -2.17 -12.82
N TYR A 277 21.30 -1.46 -11.87
CA TYR A 277 19.88 -1.11 -11.86
C TYR A 277 19.64 0.33 -12.29
N VAL A 278 18.63 0.54 -13.12
CA VAL A 278 18.19 1.86 -13.57
C VAL A 278 17.47 2.59 -12.46
N GLY A 279 17.96 3.75 -12.05
CA GLY A 279 17.38 4.57 -11.00
C GLY A 279 17.02 5.99 -11.41
N ALA A 280 16.22 6.62 -10.55
CA ALA A 280 15.71 7.99 -10.69
C ALA A 280 15.98 8.80 -9.41
N MET A 281 16.73 9.89 -9.53
CA MET A 281 17.14 10.70 -8.38
C MET A 281 16.32 11.98 -8.35
N HIS A 282 15.86 12.36 -7.16
CA HIS A 282 15.17 13.62 -6.99
C HIS A 282 16.17 14.79 -6.89
N GLY A 283 16.35 15.54 -7.98
CA GLY A 283 17.06 16.82 -8.01
C GLY A 283 18.33 16.80 -8.88
N ASP A 284 18.21 17.42 -10.05
CA ASP A 284 19.22 17.89 -11.02
C ASP A 284 20.33 16.96 -11.56
N PRO A 285 20.53 16.87 -12.90
CA PRO A 285 19.50 16.97 -13.94
C PRO A 285 18.71 15.66 -13.94
N ALA A 286 17.51 15.70 -14.50
CA ALA A 286 16.57 14.58 -14.57
C ALA A 286 17.09 13.33 -15.32
N ALA A 287 18.38 13.15 -15.57
CA ALA A 287 18.88 11.94 -16.21
C ALA A 287 18.67 10.70 -15.30
N PRO A 288 18.17 9.58 -15.84
CA PRO A 288 18.24 8.32 -15.14
C PRO A 288 19.71 7.92 -14.91
N PHE A 289 19.98 7.17 -13.84
CA PHE A 289 21.32 6.74 -13.47
C PHE A 289 21.38 5.21 -13.29
N LEU A 290 22.58 4.67 -13.10
CA LEU A 290 22.80 3.24 -12.82
C LEU A 290 23.42 3.02 -11.43
N LYS A 291 22.98 1.99 -10.69
CA LYS A 291 23.56 1.58 -9.40
C LYS A 291 23.80 0.07 -9.31
N PRO A 292 24.76 -0.40 -8.51
CA PRO A 292 25.00 -1.82 -8.32
C PRO A 292 24.00 -2.50 -7.36
N HIS A 293 23.06 -1.75 -6.78
CA HIS A 293 22.06 -2.25 -5.83
C HIS A 293 20.67 -1.73 -6.19
N CYS A 294 19.65 -2.44 -5.73
CA CYS A 294 18.26 -2.04 -5.86
C CYS A 294 17.76 -1.47 -4.53
N GLN A 295 17.47 -0.17 -4.51
CA GLN A 295 16.73 0.53 -3.47
C GLN A 295 15.46 1.16 -4.07
N ALA A 296 14.72 1.95 -3.29
CA ALA A 296 13.49 2.60 -3.75
C ALA A 296 13.70 3.46 -5.02
N TRP A 297 14.92 3.94 -5.25
CA TRP A 297 15.24 4.82 -6.37
C TRP A 297 15.38 4.07 -7.69
N GLU A 298 15.63 2.76 -7.64
CA GLU A 298 15.77 1.86 -8.79
C GLU A 298 14.48 1.09 -9.12
N GLN A 299 13.39 1.43 -8.44
CA GLN A 299 12.08 0.82 -8.63
C GLN A 299 11.20 1.72 -9.50
N TRP A 300 10.50 1.10 -10.45
CA TRP A 300 9.64 1.76 -11.42
C TRP A 300 8.27 1.12 -11.44
N GLN A 301 7.21 1.92 -11.43
CA GLN A 301 5.86 1.45 -11.72
C GLN A 301 5.67 1.35 -13.24
N LEU A 302 5.30 0.17 -13.72
CA LEU A 302 4.80 -0.07 -15.07
C LEU A 302 3.38 0.48 -15.18
N CYS A 303 3.18 1.45 -16.04
CA CYS A 303 1.84 1.91 -16.41
C CYS A 303 1.53 1.45 -17.83
N TYR A 304 0.61 0.51 -18.00
CA TYR A 304 0.13 0.08 -19.30
C TYR A 304 -0.84 1.14 -19.85
N GLY A 305 -0.60 1.64 -21.07
CA GLY A 305 -1.43 2.67 -21.69
C GLY A 305 -2.86 2.18 -21.93
N SER A 306 -3.89 2.98 -21.68
CA SER A 306 -4.28 4.05 -22.61
C SER A 306 -4.08 5.46 -22.05
N LEU A 307 -2.95 6.10 -22.38
CA LEU A 307 -2.90 7.56 -22.38
C LEU A 307 -3.67 8.06 -23.63
N PRO A 308 -4.66 8.96 -23.51
CA PRO A 308 -5.51 9.41 -24.62
C PRO A 308 -4.75 10.03 -25.82
N ALA A 309 -3.46 10.36 -25.67
CA ALA A 309 -2.67 11.11 -26.64
C ALA A 309 -1.75 10.24 -27.55
N LEU A 310 -1.63 8.92 -27.32
CA LEU A 310 -0.65 8.08 -28.01
C LEU A 310 -1.17 7.26 -29.20
N SER A 311 -2.45 7.40 -29.55
CA SER A 311 -3.11 6.67 -30.64
C SER A 311 -2.64 7.05 -32.06
N ARG A 312 -1.60 7.88 -32.22
CA ARG A 312 -1.13 8.34 -33.54
C ARG A 312 0.26 7.87 -33.97
N LEU A 313 1.02 7.14 -33.14
CA LEU A 313 2.42 6.81 -33.46
C LEU A 313 2.85 5.35 -33.26
N GLY A 314 1.94 4.41 -32.94
CA GLY A 314 2.27 2.99 -32.80
C GLY A 314 1.70 2.14 -33.94
N GLN A 315 2.47 1.18 -34.44
CA GLN A 315 1.91 0.03 -35.18
C GLN A 315 0.78 -0.57 -34.33
N ALA A 316 -0.43 -0.62 -34.89
CA ALA A 316 -1.62 -1.07 -34.18
C ALA A 316 -1.39 -2.47 -33.60
N GLY A 317 -1.41 -2.59 -32.26
CA GLY A 317 -1.46 -3.88 -31.56
C GLY A 317 -0.30 -4.21 -30.60
N GLN A 318 0.79 -3.44 -30.54
CA GLN A 318 1.85 -3.70 -29.55
C GLN A 318 1.54 -3.03 -28.19
N PRO A 319 1.62 -3.76 -27.06
CA PRO A 319 1.43 -3.18 -25.75
C PRO A 319 2.54 -2.16 -25.46
N SER A 320 2.13 -0.95 -25.09
CA SER A 320 3.06 0.12 -24.69
C SER A 320 3.00 0.37 -23.19
N ILE A 321 4.15 0.56 -22.57
CA ILE A 321 4.28 0.90 -21.15
C ILE A 321 4.89 2.29 -20.97
N THR A 322 4.57 2.95 -19.86
CA THR A 322 5.40 4.03 -19.33
C THR A 322 6.00 3.58 -18.00
N LEU A 323 7.13 4.20 -17.62
CA LEU A 323 7.86 3.89 -16.39
C LEU A 323 7.76 5.09 -15.46
N GLN A 324 7.08 4.95 -14.34
CA GLN A 324 6.94 5.99 -13.31
C GLN A 324 7.86 5.71 -12.12
N SER A 325 8.68 6.68 -11.74
CA SER A 325 9.57 6.60 -10.59
C SER A 325 8.82 6.69 -9.26
N HIS A 326 9.51 6.38 -8.17
CA HIS A 326 8.91 6.41 -6.83
C HIS A 326 8.40 7.76 -6.34
N TYR A 327 8.88 8.86 -6.91
CA TYR A 327 8.40 10.21 -6.62
C TYR A 327 7.42 10.74 -7.68
N GLY A 328 6.90 9.86 -8.54
CA GLY A 328 5.81 10.14 -9.48
C GLY A 328 6.22 10.82 -10.79
N ALA A 329 7.51 10.93 -11.08
CA ALA A 329 8.00 11.39 -12.38
C ALA A 329 8.10 10.24 -13.38
N TYR A 330 8.03 10.51 -14.68
CA TYR A 330 8.13 9.45 -15.68
C TYR A 330 9.46 9.49 -16.40
N LEU A 331 10.00 8.31 -16.72
CA LEU A 331 11.04 8.18 -17.71
C LEU A 331 10.50 8.63 -19.07
N GLY A 332 11.27 9.44 -19.76
CA GLY A 332 10.96 9.85 -21.10
C GLY A 332 12.13 10.46 -21.85
N ILE A 333 11.82 10.93 -23.05
CA ILE A 333 12.77 11.46 -24.02
C ILE A 333 12.50 12.96 -24.16
N ARG A 334 13.54 13.75 -23.95
CA ARG A 334 13.53 15.19 -24.14
C ARG A 334 13.60 15.55 -25.62
N GLN A 335 13.33 16.81 -25.95
CA GLN A 335 13.40 17.32 -27.32
C GLN A 335 14.81 17.22 -27.94
N ASP A 336 15.86 17.24 -27.11
CA ASP A 336 17.25 17.03 -27.53
C ASP A 336 17.60 15.55 -27.77
N GLY A 337 16.62 14.65 -27.60
CA GLY A 337 16.79 13.21 -27.79
C GLY A 337 17.43 12.50 -26.60
N ASN A 338 17.70 13.19 -25.48
CA ASN A 338 18.25 12.60 -24.26
C ASN A 338 17.15 12.06 -23.33
N LEU A 339 17.53 11.12 -22.46
CA LEU A 339 16.64 10.55 -21.45
C LEU A 339 16.46 11.49 -20.27
N SER A 340 15.26 11.46 -19.68
CA SER A 340 14.88 12.30 -18.54
C SER A 340 13.80 11.64 -17.69
N VAL A 341 13.82 11.89 -16.39
CA VAL A 341 12.88 11.44 -15.37
C VAL A 341 12.11 12.64 -14.86
N SER A 342 11.32 13.22 -15.75
CA SER A 342 10.51 14.41 -15.49
C SER A 342 9.37 14.58 -16.50
N CYS A 343 9.32 13.74 -17.54
CA CYS A 343 8.43 13.90 -18.67
C CYS A 343 6.97 13.74 -18.24
N LYS A 344 6.11 14.68 -18.62
CA LYS A 344 4.65 14.56 -18.50
C LYS A 344 4.01 14.95 -19.84
N PRO A 345 3.20 14.06 -20.46
CA PRO A 345 3.05 12.64 -20.14
C PRO A 345 4.37 11.89 -20.39
N GLY A 346 4.64 10.79 -19.65
CA GLY A 346 5.85 9.98 -19.85
C GLY A 346 6.00 9.45 -21.27
N THR A 347 7.20 8.97 -21.64
CA THR A 347 7.38 8.33 -22.95
C THR A 347 6.88 6.90 -22.88
N ALA A 348 6.07 6.51 -23.87
CA ALA A 348 5.63 5.14 -24.00
C ALA A 348 6.68 4.32 -24.75
N PHE A 349 7.09 3.22 -24.15
CA PHE A 349 8.02 2.26 -24.73
C PHE A 349 7.25 1.00 -25.13
N THR A 350 7.59 0.43 -26.28
CA THR A 350 7.17 -0.94 -26.64
C THR A 350 8.18 -1.92 -26.07
N ILE A 351 7.69 -3.00 -25.47
CA ILE A 351 8.53 -4.08 -24.94
C ILE A 351 8.65 -5.18 -25.98
N ALA A 352 9.86 -5.66 -26.23
CA ALA A 352 10.10 -6.88 -27.01
C ALA A 352 10.87 -7.91 -26.17
N ASP A 353 10.39 -9.16 -26.21
CA ASP A 353 11.06 -10.32 -25.59
C ASP A 353 12.34 -10.68 -26.36
N CYS A 354 13.39 -11.01 -25.64
CA CYS A 354 14.76 -11.21 -26.12
C CYS A 354 15.42 -12.35 -25.33
N ASP A 355 14.94 -13.59 -25.50
CA ASP A 355 15.50 -14.81 -24.90
C ASP A 355 15.68 -14.70 -23.37
N GLY A 356 14.61 -14.34 -22.65
CA GLY A 356 14.63 -14.17 -21.19
C GLY A 356 15.09 -12.78 -20.71
N TRP A 357 15.40 -11.88 -21.65
CA TRP A 357 15.59 -10.46 -21.43
C TRP A 357 14.49 -9.66 -22.12
N VAL A 358 14.38 -8.37 -21.82
CA VAL A 358 13.51 -7.44 -22.54
C VAL A 358 14.30 -6.29 -23.14
N SER A 359 13.88 -5.82 -24.31
CA SER A 359 14.32 -4.55 -24.88
C SER A 359 13.17 -3.54 -24.83
N LEU A 360 13.51 -2.27 -24.55
CA LEU A 360 12.56 -1.17 -24.48
C LEU A 360 12.80 -0.23 -25.66
N ARG A 361 11.84 -0.17 -26.59
CA ARG A 361 11.94 0.67 -27.78
C ARG A 361 11.05 1.91 -27.64
N ALA A 362 11.66 3.07 -27.84
CA ALA A 362 11.02 4.36 -27.79
C ALA A 362 10.17 4.66 -29.04
N PRO A 363 9.28 5.67 -29.00
CA PRO A 363 8.44 6.06 -30.14
C PRO A 363 9.22 6.57 -31.35
N ASP A 364 10.43 7.09 -31.14
CA ASP A 364 11.33 7.51 -32.22
C ASP A 364 12.09 6.34 -32.86
N GLY A 365 11.82 5.12 -32.42
CA GLY A 365 12.38 3.87 -32.95
C GLY A 365 13.69 3.43 -32.31
N ARG A 366 14.28 4.22 -31.40
CA ARG A 366 15.53 3.90 -30.70
C ARG A 366 15.28 2.97 -29.50
N TYR A 367 16.29 2.18 -29.14
CA TYR A 367 16.27 1.30 -27.97
C TYR A 367 16.94 1.97 -26.78
N LEU A 368 16.37 1.75 -25.60
CA LEU A 368 16.97 2.11 -24.33
C LEU A 368 18.22 1.25 -24.09
N GLY A 369 19.33 1.87 -23.74
CA GLY A 369 20.58 1.18 -23.41
C GLY A 369 21.17 1.67 -22.10
N ALA A 370 21.99 0.84 -21.49
CA ALA A 370 22.70 1.10 -20.24
C ALA A 370 24.19 0.76 -20.39
N ASN A 371 25.08 1.72 -20.09
CA ASN A 371 26.52 1.53 -20.19
C ASN A 371 27.15 1.72 -18.81
N ASN A 372 27.97 0.75 -18.39
CA ASN A 372 28.71 0.81 -17.13
C ASN A 372 29.91 1.77 -17.15
N GLN A 373 30.25 2.37 -18.30
CA GLN A 373 31.21 3.46 -18.36
C GLN A 373 30.60 4.69 -17.68
N ARG A 374 31.26 5.12 -16.60
CA ARG A 374 30.78 6.03 -15.53
C ARG A 374 30.14 7.34 -15.99
N ASP A 375 30.32 7.75 -17.23
CA ASP A 375 29.92 9.07 -17.72
C ASP A 375 28.70 9.05 -18.65
N LYS A 376 28.20 7.87 -19.04
CA LYS A 376 27.10 7.77 -20.03
C LYS A 376 25.84 7.06 -19.53
N GLY A 377 25.81 6.59 -18.28
CA GLY A 377 24.62 6.08 -17.57
C GLY A 377 23.66 5.31 -18.46
N MET A 378 22.57 5.96 -18.86
CA MET A 378 21.64 5.44 -19.87
C MET A 378 21.65 6.28 -21.16
N TYR A 379 21.36 5.63 -22.28
CA TYR A 379 21.36 6.25 -23.60
C TYR A 379 20.29 5.63 -24.51
N LEU A 380 20.12 6.19 -25.71
CA LEU A 380 19.26 5.67 -26.76
C LEU A 380 20.07 5.35 -28.01
N VAL A 381 19.85 4.17 -28.61
CA VAL A 381 20.57 3.70 -29.81
C VAL A 381 19.65 3.16 -30.89
N ASN A 382 20.13 3.12 -32.14
CA ASN A 382 19.34 2.68 -33.29
C ASN A 382 19.31 1.14 -33.49
N HIS A 383 20.03 0.38 -32.66
CA HIS A 383 20.10 -1.08 -32.74
C HIS A 383 19.95 -1.71 -31.35
N CYS A 384 19.44 -2.93 -31.29
CA CYS A 384 19.30 -3.68 -30.04
C CYS A 384 20.46 -4.70 -29.95
N GLY A 385 21.49 -4.39 -29.17
CA GLY A 385 22.55 -5.31 -28.78
C GLY A 385 22.39 -5.77 -27.33
N ASP A 386 23.45 -6.31 -26.74
CA ASP A 386 23.42 -6.77 -25.34
C ASP A 386 23.32 -5.61 -24.34
N GLY A 387 23.84 -4.42 -24.69
CA GLY A 387 23.73 -3.21 -23.85
C GLY A 387 22.32 -2.63 -23.75
N GLU A 388 21.39 -3.11 -24.57
CA GLU A 388 19.99 -2.66 -24.66
C GLU A 388 18.99 -3.70 -24.11
N LYS A 389 19.52 -4.77 -23.49
CA LYS A 389 18.75 -5.81 -22.82
C LYS A 389 18.69 -5.56 -21.32
N PHE A 390 17.49 -5.71 -20.77
CA PHE A 390 17.22 -5.57 -19.35
C PHE A 390 16.52 -6.82 -18.82
N GLN A 391 16.83 -7.20 -17.59
CA GLN A 391 16.04 -8.16 -16.84
C GLN A 391 14.98 -7.38 -16.07
N LEU A 392 13.73 -7.75 -16.29
CA LEU A 392 12.59 -7.20 -15.56
C LEU A 392 12.35 -8.10 -14.34
N GLN A 393 12.55 -7.58 -13.13
CA GLN A 393 12.30 -8.32 -11.90
C GLN A 393 11.15 -7.65 -11.14
N ALA A 394 10.15 -8.45 -10.76
CA ALA A 394 9.13 -8.00 -9.81
C ALA A 394 9.79 -7.78 -8.45
N VAL A 395 9.43 -6.67 -7.81
CA VAL A 395 9.97 -6.23 -6.51
C VAL A 395 9.16 -6.83 -5.37
#